data_AF-A0A8T3NED7-F1
#
_entry.id   AF-A0A8T3NED7-F1
#
_cell.length_a   1.000
_cell.length_b   1.000
_cell.length_c   1.000
_cell.angle_alpha   90.00
_cell.angle_beta   90.00
_cell.angle_gamma   90.00
#
_symmetry.space_group_name_H-M   'P 1'
#
loop_
_entity.id
_entity.type
_entity.pdbx_description
1 polymer ?
#
loop_
_entity_poly.entity_id
_entity_poly.type
_entity_poly.pdbx_seq_one_letter_code
_entity_poly.pdbx_strand_id
1 'polypeptide(L)'
;MENLALTGATNVNATGNAVDNILTGNTGNNTLNGGLGADTLRGGVGNDSYIVENVGDAITENAGQGTDTARSSITDVLAANAENLTLTGTAAINATGNALDNVLTGNAAVNQLTGGTGDDTYVIGSIDTVVENVGAGIDEIQIGSTEVLGANLENLTLTGTVAIDGTGNTVNNNLTGNVAANTLTGAAGNDTLDGAAGNDLLQGGVGSDTYQFTTGWGADTVAENDATAGNTDQLAFGSDIGSDDLVFERSGNNLEISRVGTTDVVNLRDWYVSATNQTEQIGVSDGSMLVNTQVDQLIQAMATFTADTGLSWEQGLNQRPEEVQAVLAGVWQPSAAAKCEPLSPGWRYGHPGCAAQSFISSSFFTLSRPA
;
A
#
# COMPACT_ATOMS: atom_id res chain seq x y z
N MET A 1 -31.97 35.17 3.61
CA MET A 1 -32.59 34.78 4.89
C MET A 1 -31.41 34.72 5.83
N GLU A 2 -31.39 35.54 6.88
CA GLU A 2 -30.17 35.65 7.70
C GLU A 2 -29.87 34.38 8.50
N ASN A 3 -30.90 33.60 8.87
CA ASN A 3 -30.76 32.31 9.56
C ASN A 3 -31.68 31.24 8.95
N LEU A 4 -31.12 30.13 8.51
CA LEU A 4 -31.84 28.94 8.04
C LEU A 4 -31.40 27.72 8.85
N ALA A 5 -32.36 26.95 9.35
CA ALA A 5 -32.09 25.66 9.98
C ALA A 5 -32.94 24.57 9.30
N LEU A 6 -32.28 23.54 8.78
CA LEU A 6 -32.93 22.35 8.26
C LEU A 6 -33.38 21.46 9.43
N THR A 7 -34.43 20.68 9.21
CA THR A 7 -34.96 19.75 10.23
C THR A 7 -35.21 18.38 9.63
N GLY A 8 -35.37 17.37 10.50
CA GLY A 8 -35.55 15.98 10.07
C GLY A 8 -34.21 15.28 9.81
N ALA A 9 -34.28 14.12 9.15
CA ALA A 9 -33.13 13.26 8.89
C ALA A 9 -32.93 12.96 7.39
N THR A 10 -33.72 13.60 6.52
CA THR A 10 -33.58 13.46 5.08
C THR A 10 -32.48 14.38 4.57
N ASN A 11 -31.76 13.95 3.54
CA ASN A 11 -30.79 14.76 2.83
C ASN A 11 -31.50 15.95 2.16
N VAL A 12 -31.29 17.14 2.70
CA VAL A 12 -31.90 18.38 2.21
C VAL A 12 -30.80 19.43 2.17
N ASN A 13 -30.82 20.29 1.14
CA ASN A 13 -29.78 21.29 0.94
C ASN A 13 -30.27 22.68 1.36
N ALA A 14 -29.34 23.56 1.70
CA ALA A 14 -29.60 24.95 2.02
C ALA A 14 -28.81 25.87 1.08
N THR A 15 -29.47 26.92 0.62
CA THR A 15 -28.83 28.00 -0.14
C THR A 15 -29.23 29.33 0.48
N GLY A 16 -28.22 30.14 0.82
CA GLY A 16 -28.37 31.47 1.33
C GLY A 16 -28.57 32.51 0.22
N ASN A 17 -28.20 33.75 0.50
CA ASN A 17 -28.30 34.87 -0.42
C ASN A 17 -27.00 35.71 -0.38
N ALA A 18 -27.01 36.91 -0.95
CA ALA A 18 -25.80 37.72 -1.06
C ALA A 18 -25.41 38.49 0.23
N VAL A 19 -26.06 38.24 1.37
CA VAL A 19 -25.70 38.83 2.67
C VAL A 19 -25.28 37.73 3.61
N ASP A 20 -24.59 38.08 4.70
CA ASP A 20 -24.16 37.16 5.74
C ASP A 20 -25.34 36.32 6.27
N ASN A 21 -25.21 35.00 6.20
CA ASN A 21 -26.21 34.02 6.57
C ASN A 21 -25.62 33.02 7.56
N ILE A 22 -26.48 32.45 8.39
CA ILE A 22 -26.19 31.29 9.21
C ILE A 22 -27.05 30.14 8.68
N LEU A 23 -26.38 29.14 8.11
CA LEU A 23 -27.03 27.92 7.63
C LEU A 23 -26.67 26.77 8.56
N THR A 24 -27.69 26.15 9.15
CA THR A 24 -27.56 24.94 9.96
C THR A 24 -28.27 23.79 9.27
N GLY A 25 -27.54 22.72 8.98
CA GLY A 25 -28.08 21.48 8.45
C GLY A 25 -28.80 20.63 9.50
N ASN A 26 -29.13 19.41 9.10
CA ASN A 26 -29.89 18.45 9.89
C ASN A 26 -29.03 17.19 10.17
N THR A 27 -29.65 16.01 10.34
CA THR A 27 -28.88 14.77 10.58
C THR A 27 -28.66 13.92 9.33
N GLY A 28 -29.01 14.45 8.16
CA GLY A 28 -28.72 13.83 6.87
C GLY A 28 -27.62 14.61 6.17
N ASN A 29 -27.12 14.06 5.07
CA ASN A 29 -26.07 14.68 4.28
C ASN A 29 -26.62 15.92 3.56
N ASN A 30 -26.08 17.09 3.85
CA ASN A 30 -26.55 18.38 3.37
C ASN A 30 -25.49 19.05 2.52
N THR A 31 -25.92 19.79 1.50
CA THR A 31 -25.07 20.79 0.85
C THR A 31 -25.50 22.18 1.33
N LEU A 32 -24.58 22.91 1.94
CA LEU A 32 -24.79 24.27 2.44
C LEU A 32 -23.99 25.26 1.58
N ASN A 33 -24.69 26.14 0.88
CA ASN A 33 -24.11 27.26 0.13
C ASN A 33 -24.60 28.56 0.76
N GLY A 34 -23.70 29.33 1.38
CA GLY A 34 -24.01 30.63 1.99
C GLY A 34 -24.34 31.71 0.95
N GLY A 35 -23.62 31.69 -0.17
CA GLY A 35 -23.71 32.67 -1.23
C GLY A 35 -22.52 33.61 -1.19
N LEU A 36 -22.73 34.88 -1.53
CA LEU A 36 -21.63 35.86 -1.64
C LEU A 36 -21.27 36.53 -0.29
N GLY A 37 -22.06 36.30 0.76
CA GLY A 37 -21.88 36.91 2.08
C GLY A 37 -20.67 36.36 2.83
N ALA A 38 -20.43 36.83 4.05
CA ALA A 38 -19.56 36.14 4.99
C ALA A 38 -20.43 35.21 5.84
N ASP A 39 -20.50 33.94 5.47
CA ASP A 39 -21.52 33.03 5.96
C ASP A 39 -21.01 32.09 7.06
N THR A 40 -21.88 31.64 7.96
CA THR A 40 -21.58 30.56 8.90
C THR A 40 -22.34 29.30 8.51
N LEU A 41 -21.61 28.24 8.18
CA LEU A 41 -22.16 26.99 7.70
C LEU A 41 -21.92 25.88 8.73
N ARG A 42 -22.99 25.20 9.17
CA ARG A 42 -22.93 24.12 10.16
C ARG A 42 -23.67 22.90 9.62
N GLY A 43 -22.99 21.81 9.34
CA GLY A 43 -23.56 20.62 8.71
C GLY A 43 -24.52 19.89 9.63
N GLY A 44 -24.06 19.58 10.85
CA GLY A 44 -24.86 18.79 11.77
C GLY A 44 -24.31 17.39 11.81
N VAL A 45 -25.12 16.36 11.61
CA VAL A 45 -24.64 14.96 11.54
C VAL A 45 -24.88 14.49 10.11
N GLY A 46 -24.01 13.62 9.61
CA GLY A 46 -24.01 13.17 8.22
C GLY A 46 -22.75 13.65 7.53
N ASN A 47 -22.58 13.23 6.28
CA ASN A 47 -21.46 13.68 5.46
C ASN A 47 -21.92 14.91 4.67
N ASP A 48 -21.54 16.07 5.15
CA ASP A 48 -22.00 17.36 4.67
C ASP A 48 -21.00 17.99 3.69
N SER A 49 -21.50 18.91 2.86
CA SER A 49 -20.68 19.67 1.91
C SER A 49 -20.94 21.17 1.99
N TYR A 50 -19.85 21.92 2.07
CA TYR A 50 -19.85 23.38 2.22
C TYR A 50 -19.31 24.00 0.94
N ILE A 51 -20.03 24.98 0.40
CA ILE A 51 -19.49 25.82 -0.68
C ILE A 51 -18.83 27.04 -0.06
N VAL A 52 -17.53 27.17 -0.28
CA VAL A 52 -16.70 28.28 0.21
C VAL A 52 -16.32 29.17 -0.98
N GLU A 53 -16.89 30.35 -1.02
CA GLU A 53 -16.72 31.31 -2.12
C GLU A 53 -16.36 32.71 -1.63
N ASN A 54 -16.45 32.95 -0.33
CA ASN A 54 -16.02 34.16 0.35
C ASN A 54 -15.01 33.83 1.46
N VAL A 55 -13.98 34.66 1.62
CA VAL A 55 -12.97 34.51 2.69
C VAL A 55 -13.56 34.67 4.10
N GLY A 56 -14.75 35.27 4.20
CA GLY A 56 -15.51 35.39 5.44
C GLY A 56 -16.38 34.18 5.76
N ASP A 57 -16.47 33.19 4.87
CA ASP A 57 -17.21 31.96 5.14
C ASP A 57 -16.51 31.15 6.24
N ALA A 58 -17.30 30.64 7.17
CA ALA A 58 -16.82 29.88 8.32
C ALA A 58 -17.62 28.59 8.47
N ILE A 59 -16.93 27.46 8.32
CA ILE A 59 -17.48 26.13 8.58
C ILE A 59 -17.34 25.84 10.09
N THR A 60 -18.37 25.24 10.69
CA THR A 60 -18.32 24.78 12.08
C THR A 60 -18.84 23.35 12.20
N GLU A 61 -17.91 22.41 12.39
CA GLU A 61 -18.19 20.99 12.64
C GLU A 61 -17.77 20.54 14.03
N ASN A 62 -18.48 19.53 14.57
CA ASN A 62 -18.05 18.83 15.76
C ASN A 62 -17.48 17.45 15.41
N ALA A 63 -16.58 16.96 16.25
CA ALA A 63 -15.97 15.65 16.06
C ALA A 63 -17.00 14.51 15.99
N GLY A 64 -16.77 13.57 15.06
CA GLY A 64 -17.57 12.35 14.93
C GLY A 64 -18.97 12.57 14.34
N GLN A 65 -19.17 13.68 13.64
CA GLN A 65 -20.43 14.01 13.02
C GLN A 65 -20.58 13.49 11.58
N GLY A 66 -19.48 13.13 10.93
CA GLY A 66 -19.50 12.55 9.59
C GLY A 66 -18.12 12.61 8.96
N THR A 67 -18.11 12.55 7.64
CA THR A 67 -16.95 12.86 6.81
C THR A 67 -17.33 13.99 5.87
N ASP A 68 -16.80 15.16 6.14
CA ASP A 68 -17.30 16.43 5.66
C ASP A 68 -16.38 17.03 4.60
N THR A 69 -16.95 17.77 3.65
CA THR A 69 -16.22 18.28 2.47
C THR A 69 -16.42 19.78 2.26
N ALA A 70 -15.35 20.55 2.40
CA ALA A 70 -15.28 21.92 1.89
C ALA A 70 -14.99 21.92 0.39
N ARG A 71 -15.79 22.64 -0.40
CA ARG A 71 -15.58 22.87 -1.82
C ARG A 71 -15.30 24.36 -2.03
N SER A 72 -14.04 24.70 -2.24
CA SER A 72 -13.62 26.10 -2.24
C SER A 72 -13.27 26.60 -3.64
N SER A 73 -13.69 27.82 -3.97
CA SER A 73 -13.24 28.55 -5.18
C SER A 73 -12.18 29.61 -4.88
N ILE A 74 -11.72 29.67 -3.62
CA ILE A 74 -10.70 30.57 -3.10
C ILE A 74 -9.61 29.75 -2.40
N THR A 75 -8.49 30.39 -2.03
CA THR A 75 -7.55 29.75 -1.11
C THR A 75 -8.21 29.56 0.24
N ASP A 76 -8.14 28.35 0.79
CA ASP A 76 -8.88 27.97 1.99
C ASP A 76 -8.04 27.16 2.98
N VAL A 77 -8.42 27.26 4.24
CA VAL A 77 -7.86 26.49 5.36
C VAL A 77 -9.01 25.70 5.96
N LEU A 78 -8.90 24.37 5.91
CA LEU A 78 -9.96 23.47 6.32
C LEU A 78 -10.29 23.68 7.80
N ALA A 79 -11.58 23.87 8.09
CA ALA A 79 -12.04 24.02 9.46
C ALA A 79 -11.75 22.76 10.28
N ALA A 80 -11.64 22.92 11.61
CA ALA A 80 -11.46 21.78 12.50
C ALA A 80 -12.65 20.80 12.37
N ASN A 81 -12.36 19.50 12.43
CA ASN A 81 -13.34 18.41 12.28
C ASN A 81 -13.97 18.29 10.89
N ALA A 82 -13.43 18.97 9.86
CA ALA A 82 -13.74 18.64 8.47
C ALA A 82 -12.57 17.85 7.88
N GLU A 83 -12.87 16.84 7.05
CA GLU A 83 -11.86 15.87 6.59
C GLU A 83 -11.43 16.11 5.13
N ASN A 84 -12.23 16.78 4.31
CA ASN A 84 -11.92 16.94 2.89
C ASN A 84 -11.98 18.39 2.43
N LEU A 85 -11.01 18.80 1.61
CA LEU A 85 -11.00 20.08 0.91
C LEU A 85 -10.78 19.85 -0.59
N THR A 86 -11.75 20.24 -1.41
CA THR A 86 -11.64 20.21 -2.87
C THR A 86 -11.60 21.63 -3.42
N LEU A 87 -10.51 21.98 -4.10
CA LEU A 87 -10.39 23.23 -4.83
C LEU A 87 -11.20 23.15 -6.13
N THR A 88 -11.88 24.25 -6.46
CA THR A 88 -12.76 24.37 -7.62
C THR A 88 -12.39 25.60 -8.44
N GLY A 89 -13.06 25.78 -9.59
CA GLY A 89 -12.76 26.88 -10.51
C GLY A 89 -11.44 26.68 -11.25
N THR A 90 -10.91 27.79 -11.77
CA THR A 90 -9.72 27.80 -12.65
C THR A 90 -8.63 28.75 -12.15
N ALA A 91 -8.79 29.30 -10.95
CA ALA A 91 -7.80 30.19 -10.35
C ALA A 91 -6.71 29.36 -9.67
N ALA A 92 -5.47 29.88 -9.69
CA ALA A 92 -4.37 29.35 -8.89
C ALA A 92 -4.61 29.71 -7.42
N ILE A 93 -5.15 28.76 -6.67
CA ILE A 93 -5.52 28.86 -5.26
C ILE A 93 -4.88 27.69 -4.49
N ASN A 94 -4.85 27.77 -3.16
CA ASN A 94 -4.16 26.79 -2.33
C ASN A 94 -5.12 26.16 -1.33
N ALA A 95 -4.77 24.96 -0.87
CA ALA A 95 -5.49 24.24 0.16
C ALA A 95 -4.56 24.00 1.35
N THR A 96 -5.04 24.30 2.55
CA THR A 96 -4.40 23.88 3.79
C THR A 96 -5.38 23.04 4.60
N GLY A 97 -4.96 21.86 5.03
CA GLY A 97 -5.71 20.99 5.91
C GLY A 97 -5.65 21.44 7.37
N ASN A 98 -5.97 20.50 8.26
CA ASN A 98 -5.99 20.66 9.70
C ASN A 98 -5.12 19.60 10.38
N ALA A 99 -5.52 19.08 11.55
CA ALA A 99 -4.71 18.13 12.31
C ALA A 99 -5.24 16.68 12.22
N LEU A 100 -6.24 16.46 11.36
CA LEU A 100 -6.80 15.15 11.04
C LEU A 100 -6.19 14.66 9.74
N ASP A 101 -6.34 13.37 9.48
CA ASP A 101 -6.08 12.74 8.18
C ASP A 101 -7.02 13.35 7.12
N ASN A 102 -6.52 14.28 6.31
CA ASN A 102 -7.31 15.02 5.34
C ASN A 102 -7.12 14.52 3.90
N VAL A 103 -8.19 14.62 3.10
CA VAL A 103 -8.09 14.49 1.64
C VAL A 103 -8.14 15.88 1.00
N LEU A 104 -7.02 16.30 0.42
CA LEU A 104 -6.88 17.58 -0.25
C LEU A 104 -6.81 17.39 -1.77
N THR A 105 -7.74 17.97 -2.51
CA THR A 105 -7.81 17.83 -3.98
C THR A 105 -7.57 19.18 -4.67
N GLY A 106 -6.56 19.24 -5.54
CA GLY A 106 -6.25 20.37 -6.41
C GLY A 106 -7.29 20.59 -7.52
N ASN A 107 -7.31 21.78 -8.08
CA ASN A 107 -8.00 22.09 -9.34
C ASN A 107 -7.01 22.00 -10.53
N ALA A 108 -7.43 22.44 -11.72
CA ALA A 108 -6.59 22.35 -12.91
C ALA A 108 -5.54 23.46 -13.05
N ALA A 109 -5.53 24.44 -12.13
CA ALA A 109 -4.52 25.50 -12.09
C ALA A 109 -3.35 25.07 -11.18
N VAL A 110 -2.32 25.91 -11.05
CA VAL A 110 -1.22 25.64 -10.14
C VAL A 110 -1.71 25.80 -8.70
N ASN A 111 -1.69 24.73 -7.91
CA ASN A 111 -2.03 24.74 -6.50
C ASN A 111 -0.82 24.39 -5.63
N GLN A 112 -0.81 24.92 -4.42
CA GLN A 112 -0.02 24.40 -3.31
C GLN A 112 -0.95 23.77 -2.29
N LEU A 113 -0.68 22.52 -1.93
CA LEU A 113 -1.43 21.78 -0.92
C LEU A 113 -0.53 21.55 0.30
N THR A 114 -1.10 21.66 1.49
CA THR A 114 -0.42 21.44 2.78
C THR A 114 -1.39 20.75 3.73
N GLY A 115 -1.15 19.49 4.07
CA GLY A 115 -2.02 18.65 4.88
C GLY A 115 -2.09 19.11 6.33
N GLY A 116 -0.93 19.18 6.98
CA GLY A 116 -0.81 19.71 8.33
C GLY A 116 -0.16 18.68 9.24
N THR A 117 -0.94 18.07 10.12
CA THR A 117 -0.54 16.85 10.83
C THR A 117 -1.63 15.81 10.65
N GLY A 118 -1.31 14.54 10.84
CA GLY A 118 -2.19 13.45 10.44
C GLY A 118 -1.65 12.81 9.18
N ASP A 119 -2.23 11.68 8.80
CA ASP A 119 -1.84 10.94 7.60
C ASP A 119 -2.71 11.44 6.43
N ASP A 120 -2.21 12.42 5.69
CA ASP A 120 -2.95 13.16 4.67
C ASP A 120 -2.86 12.50 3.28
N THR A 121 -3.89 12.72 2.44
CA THR A 121 -3.91 12.32 1.02
C THR A 121 -4.05 13.53 0.11
N TYR A 122 -3.10 13.71 -0.78
CA TYR A 122 -3.07 14.77 -1.78
C TYR A 122 -3.43 14.24 -3.16
N VAL A 123 -4.56 14.68 -3.71
CA VAL A 123 -4.96 14.39 -5.09
C VAL A 123 -4.59 15.58 -5.97
N ILE A 124 -3.51 15.45 -6.73
CA ILE A 124 -2.86 16.56 -7.43
C ILE A 124 -2.77 16.36 -8.95
N GLY A 125 -2.67 17.48 -9.67
CA GLY A 125 -2.24 17.53 -11.05
C GLY A 125 -0.74 17.71 -11.19
N SER A 126 -0.21 17.49 -12.40
CA SER A 126 1.23 17.51 -12.72
C SER A 126 1.93 18.87 -12.52
N ILE A 127 1.20 19.91 -12.17
CA ILE A 127 1.71 21.29 -12.01
C ILE A 127 1.61 21.77 -10.57
N ASP A 128 1.03 20.97 -9.68
CA ASP A 128 0.84 21.30 -8.29
C ASP A 128 2.11 21.04 -7.48
N THR A 129 2.13 21.56 -6.25
CA THR A 129 3.17 21.28 -5.28
C THR A 129 2.56 20.89 -3.95
N VAL A 130 3.21 19.97 -3.26
CA VAL A 130 2.86 19.57 -1.90
C VAL A 130 3.94 20.05 -0.94
N VAL A 131 3.53 20.56 0.20
CA VAL A 131 4.41 20.97 1.29
C VAL A 131 4.19 20.04 2.46
N GLU A 132 5.21 19.23 2.76
CA GLU A 132 5.18 18.27 3.85
C GLU A 132 6.19 18.63 4.95
N ASN A 133 5.71 18.72 6.19
CA ASN A 133 6.56 19.09 7.33
C ASN A 133 7.13 17.84 8.00
N VAL A 134 8.31 17.99 8.61
CA VAL A 134 8.93 16.87 9.33
C VAL A 134 8.02 16.42 10.48
N GLY A 135 7.63 15.15 10.48
CA GLY A 135 6.81 14.53 11.53
C GLY A 135 5.35 14.97 11.51
N ALA A 136 4.83 15.37 10.36
CA ALA A 136 3.42 15.67 10.13
C ALA A 136 2.54 14.42 10.14
N GLY A 137 3.01 13.31 9.57
CA GLY A 137 2.30 12.04 9.52
C GLY A 137 3.00 11.11 8.55
N ILE A 138 2.25 10.17 7.99
CA ILE A 138 2.61 9.37 6.82
C ILE A 138 1.66 9.75 5.70
N ASP A 139 2.16 10.43 4.68
CA ASP A 139 1.32 11.12 3.72
C ASP A 139 1.35 10.47 2.32
N GLU A 140 0.26 10.58 1.57
CA GLU A 140 0.07 9.98 0.25
C GLU A 140 -0.13 11.03 -0.86
N ILE A 141 0.63 10.88 -1.95
CA ILE A 141 0.37 11.54 -3.23
C ILE A 141 -0.41 10.60 -4.16
N GLN A 142 -1.55 11.07 -4.67
CA GLN A 142 -2.29 10.44 -5.76
C GLN A 142 -2.25 11.32 -7.01
N ILE A 143 -1.67 10.79 -8.09
CA ILE A 143 -1.36 11.60 -9.28
C ILE A 143 -1.47 10.80 -10.57
N GLY A 144 -1.97 11.45 -11.64
CA GLY A 144 -2.15 10.86 -12.97
C GLY A 144 -1.01 11.15 -13.96
N SER A 145 0.18 11.50 -13.45
CA SER A 145 1.38 11.85 -14.19
C SER A 145 2.64 11.36 -13.47
N THR A 146 3.79 11.37 -14.16
CA THR A 146 5.08 11.05 -13.54
C THR A 146 5.37 11.99 -12.37
N GLU A 147 5.84 11.43 -11.25
CA GLU A 147 6.08 12.16 -10.00
C GLU A 147 7.39 11.74 -9.32
N VAL A 148 8.02 12.72 -8.66
CA VAL A 148 9.17 12.51 -7.78
C VAL A 148 8.81 13.09 -6.42
N LEU A 149 8.67 12.23 -5.41
CA LEU A 149 8.25 12.65 -4.08
C LEU A 149 9.20 13.72 -3.52
N GLY A 150 8.59 14.80 -3.03
CA GLY A 150 9.26 15.80 -2.20
C GLY A 150 9.73 15.21 -0.87
N ALA A 151 10.54 15.96 -0.12
CA ALA A 151 11.03 15.50 1.18
C ALA A 151 9.87 15.24 2.16
N ASN A 152 10.04 14.24 3.03
CA ASN A 152 9.07 13.81 4.06
C ASN A 152 7.74 13.27 3.52
N LEU A 153 7.61 13.01 2.21
CA LEU A 153 6.46 12.27 1.68
C LEU A 153 6.82 10.79 1.61
N GLU A 154 5.94 9.92 2.10
CA GLU A 154 6.18 8.49 2.21
C GLU A 154 5.50 7.71 1.09
N ASN A 155 4.25 8.02 0.76
CA ASN A 155 3.44 7.20 -0.14
C ASN A 155 3.18 7.87 -1.49
N LEU A 156 3.27 7.09 -2.57
CA LEU A 156 2.91 7.50 -3.92
C LEU A 156 2.01 6.44 -4.55
N THR A 157 0.86 6.87 -5.05
CA THR A 157 -0.04 6.06 -5.88
C THR A 157 -0.19 6.71 -7.25
N LEU A 158 0.30 6.03 -8.28
CA LEU A 158 0.08 6.42 -9.67
C LEU A 158 -1.34 6.03 -10.10
N THR A 159 -2.06 6.97 -10.71
CA THR A 159 -3.44 6.77 -11.16
C THR A 159 -3.55 6.81 -12.69
N GLY A 160 -4.73 6.48 -13.21
CA GLY A 160 -4.97 6.46 -14.65
C GLY A 160 -4.49 5.18 -15.33
N THR A 161 -4.31 5.24 -16.65
CA THR A 161 -4.02 4.06 -17.49
C THR A 161 -2.91 4.31 -18.51
N VAL A 162 -2.15 5.39 -18.34
CA VAL A 162 -1.03 5.75 -19.21
C VAL A 162 0.27 5.38 -18.52
N ALA A 163 1.29 5.03 -19.31
CA ALA A 163 2.63 4.78 -18.79
C ALA A 163 3.20 6.08 -18.19
N ILE A 164 3.41 6.06 -16.88
CA ILE A 164 3.97 7.13 -16.05
C ILE A 164 4.90 6.48 -15.03
N ASP A 165 5.78 7.27 -14.43
CA ASP A 165 6.83 6.75 -13.56
C ASP A 165 6.72 7.37 -12.16
N GLY A 166 7.22 6.65 -11.16
CA GLY A 166 7.23 7.09 -9.77
C GLY A 166 8.63 7.05 -9.20
N THR A 167 9.03 8.08 -8.46
CA THR A 167 10.29 8.08 -7.72
C THR A 167 10.06 8.52 -6.29
N GLY A 168 10.56 7.74 -5.34
CA GLY A 168 10.62 8.06 -3.92
C GLY A 168 11.68 9.12 -3.61
N ASN A 169 12.08 9.18 -2.35
CA ASN A 169 13.04 10.15 -1.82
C ASN A 169 14.08 9.44 -0.93
N THR A 170 14.44 10.01 0.24
CA THR A 170 15.44 9.43 1.16
C THR A 170 14.83 8.79 2.41
N VAL A 171 13.51 8.87 2.57
CA VAL A 171 12.78 8.17 3.63
C VAL A 171 12.26 6.84 3.08
N ASN A 172 11.72 5.99 3.95
CA ASN A 172 11.09 4.76 3.51
C ASN A 172 9.80 5.09 2.75
N ASN A 173 9.74 4.69 1.48
CA ASN A 173 8.61 4.98 0.61
C ASN A 173 7.73 3.76 0.33
N ASN A 174 6.44 3.99 0.10
CA ASN A 174 5.52 3.01 -0.48
C ASN A 174 5.06 3.51 -1.85
N LEU A 175 5.51 2.85 -2.91
CA LEU A 175 5.25 3.24 -4.30
C LEU A 175 4.33 2.22 -4.97
N THR A 176 3.15 2.65 -5.38
CA THR A 176 2.19 1.83 -6.13
C THR A 176 2.01 2.37 -7.55
N GLY A 177 2.23 1.50 -8.53
CA GLY A 177 2.01 1.76 -9.95
C GLY A 177 0.54 1.83 -10.34
N ASN A 178 0.29 2.00 -11.64
CA ASN A 178 -1.03 1.90 -12.24
C ASN A 178 -1.11 0.66 -13.15
N VAL A 179 -2.14 0.56 -14.00
CA VAL A 179 -2.34 -0.63 -14.86
C VAL A 179 -1.48 -0.65 -16.14
N ALA A 180 -0.59 0.32 -16.30
CA ALA A 180 0.29 0.45 -17.45
C ALA A 180 1.73 0.23 -17.03
N ALA A 181 2.64 0.00 -17.98
CA ALA A 181 4.06 -0.13 -17.68
C ALA A 181 4.61 1.13 -16.98
N ASN A 182 5.09 0.96 -15.76
CA ASN A 182 5.70 1.98 -14.92
C ASN A 182 7.18 1.67 -14.66
N THR A 183 7.99 2.71 -14.47
CA THR A 183 9.26 2.60 -13.76
C THR A 183 9.07 3.17 -12.36
N LEU A 184 9.26 2.33 -11.33
CA LEU A 184 9.24 2.74 -9.93
C LEU A 184 10.65 2.69 -9.35
N THR A 185 11.09 3.80 -8.74
CA THR A 185 12.40 3.91 -8.10
C THR A 185 12.25 4.37 -6.64
N GLY A 186 12.59 3.54 -5.66
CA GLY A 186 12.51 3.88 -4.23
C GLY A 186 13.52 4.96 -3.82
N ALA A 187 14.74 4.84 -4.36
CA ALA A 187 15.90 5.69 -4.15
C ALA A 187 16.70 5.33 -2.88
N ALA A 188 16.48 5.96 -1.73
CA ALA A 188 17.17 5.58 -0.50
C ALA A 188 16.17 5.46 0.64
N GLY A 189 16.36 4.48 1.52
CA GLY A 189 15.35 4.12 2.50
C GLY A 189 14.96 2.66 2.31
N ASN A 190 14.17 2.13 3.22
CA ASN A 190 13.63 0.78 3.06
C ASN A 190 12.28 0.89 2.37
N ASP A 191 12.27 0.72 1.05
CA ASP A 191 11.14 1.05 0.20
C ASP A 191 10.26 -0.18 -0.08
N THR A 192 8.97 0.04 -0.27
CA THR A 192 8.02 -0.98 -0.76
C THR A 192 7.52 -0.55 -2.13
N LEU A 193 7.67 -1.42 -3.13
CA LEU A 193 7.31 -1.16 -4.52
C LEU A 193 6.32 -2.21 -5.01
N ASP A 194 5.14 -1.78 -5.44
CA ASP A 194 4.14 -2.59 -6.13
C ASP A 194 3.90 -1.99 -7.52
N GLY A 195 4.28 -2.72 -8.58
CA GLY A 195 4.02 -2.30 -9.96
C GLY A 195 2.53 -2.25 -10.31
N ALA A 196 1.68 -2.88 -9.49
CA ALA A 196 0.31 -3.24 -9.80
C ALA A 196 0.26 -4.19 -11.00
N ALA A 197 -0.56 -3.89 -12.02
CA ALA A 197 -0.64 -4.69 -13.22
C ALA A 197 0.13 -4.00 -14.33
N GLY A 198 0.93 -4.70 -15.09
CA GLY A 198 1.72 -4.03 -16.10
C GLY A 198 2.91 -4.86 -16.50
N ASN A 199 3.85 -4.19 -17.14
CA ASN A 199 5.17 -4.77 -17.34
C ASN A 199 6.14 -3.74 -16.78
N ASP A 200 6.42 -3.84 -15.49
CA ASP A 200 7.00 -2.77 -14.71
C ASP A 200 8.49 -2.96 -14.49
N LEU A 201 9.19 -1.86 -14.26
CA LEU A 201 10.58 -1.86 -13.82
C LEU A 201 10.64 -1.34 -12.38
N LEU A 202 10.97 -2.23 -11.45
CA LEU A 202 11.05 -1.92 -10.02
C LEU A 202 12.52 -1.83 -9.59
N GLN A 203 12.89 -0.71 -8.98
CA GLN A 203 14.23 -0.43 -8.47
C GLN A 203 14.11 0.11 -7.05
N GLY A 204 14.40 -0.69 -6.04
CA GLY A 204 14.37 -0.27 -4.63
C GLY A 204 15.40 0.84 -4.39
N GLY A 205 16.68 0.54 -4.61
CA GLY A 205 17.76 1.52 -4.51
C GLY A 205 18.66 1.15 -3.35
N VAL A 206 18.94 2.09 -2.44
CA VAL A 206 19.76 1.83 -1.25
C VAL A 206 18.87 1.62 -0.05
N GLY A 207 18.96 0.47 0.58
CA GLY A 207 18.14 0.13 1.75
C GLY A 207 17.78 -1.33 1.75
N SER A 208 16.82 -1.71 2.61
CA SER A 208 16.22 -3.04 2.61
C SER A 208 14.84 -2.94 1.99
N ASP A 209 14.76 -3.26 0.71
CA ASP A 209 13.60 -2.98 -0.12
C ASP A 209 12.68 -4.20 -0.27
N THR A 210 11.40 -3.95 -0.50
CA THR A 210 10.37 -4.97 -0.68
C THR A 210 9.65 -4.77 -2.02
N TYR A 211 9.76 -5.76 -2.90
CA TYR A 211 9.04 -5.82 -4.18
C TYR A 211 7.80 -6.67 -4.00
N GLN A 212 6.64 -6.05 -4.03
CA GLN A 212 5.37 -6.71 -3.77
C GLN A 212 4.70 -7.15 -5.07
N PHE A 213 4.20 -8.38 -5.09
CA PHE A 213 3.49 -8.95 -6.25
C PHE A 213 2.14 -9.49 -5.82
N THR A 214 1.07 -8.98 -6.43
CA THR A 214 -0.31 -9.45 -6.24
C THR A 214 -0.86 -10.01 -7.55
N THR A 215 -1.87 -10.89 -7.48
CA THR A 215 -2.40 -11.59 -8.66
C THR A 215 -2.68 -10.68 -9.86
N GLY A 216 -2.13 -11.07 -11.03
CA GLY A 216 -2.25 -10.30 -12.26
C GLY A 216 -1.20 -9.19 -12.39
N TRP A 217 -0.04 -9.35 -11.74
CA TRP A 217 1.04 -8.37 -11.78
C TRP A 217 1.61 -8.17 -13.19
N GLY A 218 1.55 -9.20 -14.04
CA GLY A 218 2.06 -9.12 -15.40
C GLY A 218 3.54 -9.48 -15.49
N ALA A 219 4.29 -8.81 -16.37
CA ALA A 219 5.66 -9.21 -16.71
C ALA A 219 6.69 -8.17 -16.27
N ASP A 220 7.13 -8.29 -15.03
CA ASP A 220 7.93 -7.28 -14.35
C ASP A 220 9.42 -7.60 -14.34
N THR A 221 10.21 -6.56 -14.14
CA THR A 221 11.66 -6.63 -13.94
C THR A 221 12.01 -5.97 -12.61
N VAL A 222 12.65 -6.74 -11.73
CA VAL A 222 13.29 -6.22 -10.52
C VAL A 222 14.76 -6.00 -10.84
N ALA A 223 15.24 -4.79 -10.56
CA ALA A 223 16.60 -4.37 -10.83
C ALA A 223 17.28 -3.89 -9.55
N GLU A 224 17.90 -4.83 -8.86
CA GLU A 224 18.72 -4.57 -7.69
C GLU A 224 20.05 -3.88 -8.02
N ASN A 225 20.52 -3.05 -7.10
CA ASN A 225 21.81 -2.40 -7.20
C ASN A 225 22.51 -2.09 -5.87
N ASP A 226 21.96 -2.54 -4.73
CA ASP A 226 22.58 -2.27 -3.44
C ASP A 226 23.72 -3.24 -3.14
N ALA A 227 24.85 -2.69 -2.72
CA ALA A 227 26.00 -3.44 -2.24
C ALA A 227 26.24 -3.24 -0.74
N THR A 228 25.32 -2.56 -0.05
CA THR A 228 25.46 -2.17 1.35
C THR A 228 25.25 -3.38 2.25
N ALA A 229 26.32 -3.78 2.94
CA ALA A 229 26.29 -4.96 3.81
C ALA A 229 25.30 -4.79 4.97
N GLY A 230 24.41 -5.77 5.15
CA GLY A 230 23.42 -5.81 6.23
C GLY A 230 22.02 -5.38 5.80
N ASN A 231 21.88 -4.80 4.61
CA ASN A 231 20.59 -4.62 3.97
C ASN A 231 20.04 -5.97 3.49
N THR A 232 18.72 -6.07 3.39
CA THR A 232 18.02 -7.30 3.02
C THR A 232 16.84 -6.95 2.13
N ASP A 233 16.97 -7.28 0.86
CA ASP A 233 15.92 -7.05 -0.12
C ASP A 233 15.04 -8.29 -0.26
N GLN A 234 13.76 -8.06 -0.51
CA GLN A 234 12.73 -9.09 -0.49
C GLN A 234 11.80 -9.01 -1.71
N LEU A 235 11.59 -10.14 -2.38
CA LEU A 235 10.37 -10.37 -3.16
C LEU A 235 9.28 -10.86 -2.22
N ALA A 236 8.13 -10.20 -2.20
CA ALA A 236 6.99 -10.53 -1.37
C ALA A 236 5.76 -10.83 -2.24
N PHE A 237 5.45 -12.13 -2.39
CA PHE A 237 4.24 -12.56 -3.08
C PHE A 237 3.01 -12.49 -2.15
N GLY A 238 1.90 -12.00 -2.70
CA GLY A 238 0.64 -11.78 -2.00
C GLY A 238 0.01 -13.02 -1.38
N SER A 239 -1.05 -12.81 -0.60
CA SER A 239 -1.68 -13.83 0.25
C SER A 239 -2.30 -15.03 -0.48
N ASP A 240 -2.39 -14.97 -1.80
CA ASP A 240 -2.96 -16.01 -2.67
C ASP A 240 -1.92 -16.66 -3.59
N ILE A 241 -0.63 -16.46 -3.29
CA ILE A 241 0.49 -17.03 -4.05
C ILE A 241 1.36 -17.84 -3.08
N GLY A 242 1.23 -19.16 -3.17
CA GLY A 242 2.03 -20.13 -2.42
C GLY A 242 3.36 -20.45 -3.11
N SER A 243 4.22 -21.19 -2.40
CA SER A 243 5.50 -21.66 -2.97
C SER A 243 5.30 -22.66 -4.11
N ASP A 244 4.17 -23.36 -4.14
CA ASP A 244 3.79 -24.31 -5.18
C ASP A 244 3.26 -23.65 -6.45
N ASP A 245 2.81 -22.40 -6.37
CA ASP A 245 2.39 -21.61 -7.52
C ASP A 245 3.57 -21.08 -8.36
N LEU A 246 4.80 -21.16 -7.86
CA LEU A 246 5.97 -20.52 -8.47
C LEU A 246 6.92 -21.52 -9.13
N VAL A 247 7.39 -21.18 -10.33
CA VAL A 247 8.42 -21.91 -11.07
C VAL A 247 9.64 -21.01 -11.24
N PHE A 248 10.81 -21.52 -10.84
CA PHE A 248 12.07 -20.81 -10.89
C PHE A 248 12.93 -21.33 -12.03
N GLU A 249 13.41 -20.43 -12.89
CA GLU A 249 14.29 -20.75 -14.00
C GLU A 249 15.44 -19.76 -14.11
N ARG A 250 16.61 -20.25 -14.50
CA ARG A 250 17.72 -19.38 -14.89
C ARG A 250 17.57 -18.99 -16.36
N SER A 251 17.41 -17.70 -16.63
CA SER A 251 17.31 -17.14 -17.99
C SER A 251 18.55 -16.29 -18.30
N GLY A 252 19.59 -16.92 -18.86
CA GLY A 252 20.87 -16.26 -19.12
C GLY A 252 21.56 -15.79 -17.83
N ASN A 253 21.61 -14.47 -17.64
CA ASN A 253 22.15 -13.82 -16.42
C ASN A 253 21.07 -13.47 -15.39
N ASN A 254 19.79 -13.68 -15.71
CA ASN A 254 18.65 -13.34 -14.86
C ASN A 254 18.12 -14.57 -14.13
N LEU A 255 17.44 -14.33 -13.01
CA LEU A 255 16.51 -15.29 -12.41
C LEU A 255 15.09 -14.94 -12.88
N GLU A 256 14.40 -15.90 -13.46
CA GLU A 256 13.00 -15.77 -13.86
C GLU A 256 12.13 -16.57 -12.88
N ILE A 257 11.09 -15.95 -12.35
CA ILE A 257 10.08 -16.60 -11.51
C ILE A 257 8.73 -16.40 -12.18
N SER A 258 8.09 -17.49 -12.58
CA SER A 258 6.78 -17.47 -13.23
C SER A 258 5.72 -18.09 -12.34
N ARG A 259 4.48 -17.63 -12.47
CA ARG A 259 3.33 -18.25 -11.80
C ARG A 259 2.67 -19.29 -12.69
N VAL A 260 2.41 -20.46 -12.13
CA VAL A 260 1.76 -21.57 -12.83
C VAL A 260 0.38 -21.14 -13.33
N GLY A 261 0.11 -21.42 -14.61
CA GLY A 261 -1.21 -21.20 -15.21
C GLY A 261 -1.55 -19.73 -15.53
N THR A 262 -0.62 -18.79 -15.35
CA THR A 262 -0.81 -17.37 -15.71
C THR A 262 0.29 -16.87 -16.66
N THR A 263 0.21 -15.59 -17.03
CA THR A 263 1.29 -14.88 -17.76
C THR A 263 2.18 -14.09 -16.82
N ASP A 264 1.98 -14.22 -15.51
CA ASP A 264 2.69 -13.44 -14.53
C ASP A 264 4.13 -13.96 -14.39
N VAL A 265 5.09 -13.06 -14.56
CA VAL A 265 6.52 -13.36 -14.50
C VAL A 265 7.26 -12.20 -13.89
N VAL A 266 8.21 -12.48 -13.00
CA VAL A 266 9.19 -11.49 -12.53
C VAL A 266 10.59 -11.93 -12.95
N ASN A 267 11.30 -11.01 -13.61
CA ASN A 267 12.69 -11.17 -13.99
C ASN A 267 13.58 -10.38 -13.03
N LEU A 268 14.36 -11.06 -12.20
CA LEU A 268 15.39 -10.43 -11.40
C LEU A 268 16.64 -10.27 -12.27
N ARG A 269 16.90 -9.02 -12.66
CA ARG A 269 17.93 -8.66 -13.63
C ARG A 269 19.32 -8.92 -13.07
N ASP A 270 20.18 -9.56 -13.86
CA ASP A 270 21.59 -9.76 -13.57
C ASP A 270 21.88 -10.52 -12.25
N TRP A 271 20.91 -11.31 -11.75
CA TRP A 271 21.01 -12.19 -10.58
C TRP A 271 22.30 -13.03 -10.56
N TYR A 272 22.72 -13.51 -11.74
CA TYR A 272 23.91 -14.37 -11.89
C TYR A 272 25.20 -13.61 -12.27
N VAL A 273 25.17 -12.27 -12.26
CA VAL A 273 26.34 -11.41 -12.52
C VAL A 273 27.06 -11.04 -11.23
N SER A 274 26.29 -10.63 -10.21
CA SER A 274 26.82 -10.17 -8.91
C SER A 274 25.82 -10.49 -7.80
N ALA A 275 26.33 -10.76 -6.60
CA ALA A 275 25.49 -10.93 -5.42
C ALA A 275 24.72 -9.65 -5.04
N THR A 276 25.22 -8.48 -5.44
CA THR A 276 24.57 -7.16 -5.26
C THR A 276 23.34 -6.95 -6.15
N ASN A 277 23.05 -7.88 -7.05
CA ASN A 277 21.88 -7.85 -7.92
C ASN A 277 20.84 -8.89 -7.50
N GLN A 278 21.06 -9.53 -6.35
CA GLN A 278 20.18 -10.56 -5.82
C GLN A 278 19.38 -9.94 -4.68
N THR A 279 18.09 -10.21 -4.63
CA THR A 279 17.33 -10.04 -3.40
C THR A 279 17.64 -11.17 -2.44
N GLU A 280 17.92 -10.88 -1.18
CA GLU A 280 18.26 -11.88 -0.17
C GLU A 280 17.14 -12.88 0.09
N GLN A 281 15.89 -12.43 -0.05
CA GLN A 281 14.72 -13.17 0.40
C GLN A 281 13.60 -13.18 -0.62
N ILE A 282 12.88 -14.31 -0.67
CA ILE A 282 11.66 -14.47 -1.47
C ILE A 282 10.61 -15.09 -0.54
N GLY A 283 9.57 -14.34 -0.24
CA GLY A 283 8.50 -14.71 0.68
C GLY A 283 7.17 -14.95 -0.04
N VAL A 284 6.39 -15.90 0.48
CA VAL A 284 5.09 -16.30 -0.07
C VAL A 284 3.98 -16.29 1.00
N SER A 285 2.74 -16.55 0.59
CA SER A 285 1.53 -16.35 1.39
C SER A 285 1.46 -17.05 2.76
N ASP A 286 2.14 -18.19 2.92
CA ASP A 286 2.16 -18.96 4.17
C ASP A 286 3.27 -18.51 5.14
N GLY A 287 4.01 -17.47 4.77
CA GLY A 287 5.19 -16.99 5.50
C GLY A 287 6.43 -17.85 5.31
N SER A 288 6.42 -18.81 4.37
CA SER A 288 7.63 -19.50 3.95
C SER A 288 8.54 -18.54 3.20
N MET A 289 9.84 -18.75 3.37
CA MET A 289 10.92 -17.92 2.85
C MET A 289 11.93 -18.79 2.12
N LEU A 290 12.32 -18.38 0.92
CA LEU A 290 13.47 -18.89 0.19
C LEU A 290 14.57 -17.84 0.26
N VAL A 291 15.74 -18.21 0.77
CA VAL A 291 16.90 -17.30 0.76
C VAL A 291 17.68 -17.45 -0.54
N ASN A 292 18.31 -16.37 -1.01
CA ASN A 292 19.06 -16.32 -2.28
C ASN A 292 20.04 -17.49 -2.46
N THR A 293 20.76 -17.89 -1.41
CA THR A 293 21.73 -19.00 -1.42
C THR A 293 21.10 -20.38 -1.69
N GLN A 294 19.78 -20.51 -1.60
CA GLN A 294 19.03 -21.74 -1.84
C GLN A 294 18.32 -21.77 -3.20
N VAL A 295 18.30 -20.66 -3.96
CA VAL A 295 17.59 -20.57 -5.25
C VAL A 295 18.10 -21.62 -6.24
N ASP A 296 19.41 -21.77 -6.40
CA ASP A 296 19.97 -22.77 -7.33
C ASP A 296 19.67 -24.22 -6.89
N GLN A 297 19.53 -24.46 -5.58
CA GLN A 297 19.10 -25.78 -5.08
C GLN A 297 17.64 -26.04 -5.48
N LEU A 298 16.76 -25.04 -5.40
CA LEU A 298 15.37 -25.16 -5.83
C LEU A 298 15.27 -25.44 -7.33
N ILE A 299 15.98 -24.68 -8.15
CA ILE A 299 16.01 -24.86 -9.61
C ILE A 299 16.46 -26.28 -9.96
N GLN A 300 17.52 -26.79 -9.32
CA GLN A 300 17.99 -28.17 -9.54
C GLN A 300 16.98 -29.22 -9.10
N ALA A 301 16.28 -29.01 -7.98
CA ALA A 301 15.27 -29.94 -7.49
C ALA A 301 14.03 -29.98 -8.41
N MET A 302 13.56 -28.82 -8.90
CA MET A 302 12.49 -28.72 -9.90
C MET A 302 12.86 -29.40 -11.22
N ALA A 303 14.09 -29.19 -11.70
CA ALA A 303 14.61 -29.84 -12.90
C ALA A 303 14.71 -31.37 -12.74
N THR A 304 15.14 -31.84 -11.56
CA THR A 304 15.24 -33.27 -11.25
C THR A 304 13.85 -33.92 -11.23
N PHE A 305 12.87 -33.29 -10.57
CA PHE A 305 11.48 -33.76 -10.58
C PHE A 305 10.96 -33.92 -12.02
N THR A 306 11.20 -32.93 -12.87
CA THR A 306 10.79 -32.96 -14.28
C THR A 306 11.50 -34.09 -15.04
N ALA A 307 12.80 -34.29 -14.82
CA ALA A 307 13.57 -35.34 -15.46
C ALA A 307 13.13 -36.76 -15.04
N ASP A 308 12.81 -36.96 -13.76
CA ASP A 308 12.45 -38.26 -13.21
C ASP A 308 11.01 -38.66 -13.56
N THR A 309 10.09 -37.70 -13.62
CA THR A 309 8.66 -37.97 -13.83
C THR A 309 8.21 -37.76 -15.28
N GLY A 310 8.93 -36.92 -16.03
CA GLY A 310 8.51 -36.42 -17.35
C GLY A 310 7.33 -35.44 -17.29
N LEU A 311 6.94 -34.97 -16.10
CA LEU A 311 5.85 -34.02 -15.90
C LEU A 311 6.41 -32.60 -15.75
N SER A 312 5.75 -31.62 -16.36
CA SER A 312 5.95 -30.21 -15.99
C SER A 312 5.54 -29.96 -14.53
N TRP A 313 5.97 -28.83 -13.96
CA TRP A 313 5.61 -28.47 -12.59
C TRP A 313 4.10 -28.41 -12.36
N GLU A 314 3.36 -27.76 -13.26
CA GLU A 314 1.89 -27.71 -13.24
C GLU A 314 1.25 -29.10 -13.29
N GLN A 315 1.76 -29.99 -14.16
CA GLN A 315 1.29 -31.37 -14.21
C GLN A 315 1.63 -32.13 -12.92
N GLY A 316 2.78 -31.84 -12.31
CA GLY A 316 3.22 -32.36 -11.03
C GLY A 316 2.26 -31.99 -9.89
N LEU A 317 1.86 -30.73 -9.79
CA LEU A 317 0.87 -30.27 -8.79
C LEU A 317 -0.44 -31.06 -8.88
N ASN A 318 -0.89 -31.32 -10.11
CA ASN A 318 -2.15 -32.01 -10.36
C ASN A 318 -2.06 -33.54 -10.20
N GLN A 319 -0.92 -34.15 -10.54
CA GLN A 319 -0.79 -35.61 -10.63
C GLN A 319 0.05 -36.23 -9.52
N ARG A 320 0.99 -35.49 -8.94
CA ARG A 320 1.93 -35.93 -7.89
C ARG A 320 2.15 -34.84 -6.81
N PRO A 321 1.08 -34.30 -6.18
CA PRO A 321 1.20 -33.18 -5.25
C PRO A 321 2.11 -33.48 -4.04
N GLU A 322 2.12 -34.72 -3.53
CA GLU A 322 2.98 -35.11 -2.41
C GLU A 322 4.48 -35.02 -2.76
N GLU A 323 4.87 -35.36 -4.00
CA GLU A 323 6.25 -35.28 -4.47
C GLU A 323 6.68 -33.82 -4.69
N VAL A 324 5.78 -32.98 -5.21
CA VAL A 324 6.02 -31.52 -5.34
C VAL A 324 6.21 -30.88 -3.97
N GLN A 325 5.33 -31.18 -3.00
CA GLN A 325 5.45 -30.67 -1.64
C GLN A 325 6.74 -31.13 -0.96
N ALA A 326 7.22 -32.35 -1.24
CA ALA A 326 8.50 -32.83 -0.73
C ALA A 326 9.70 -32.05 -1.32
N VAL A 327 9.64 -31.63 -2.58
CA VAL A 327 10.66 -30.76 -3.20
C VAL A 327 10.67 -29.40 -2.50
N LEU A 328 9.49 -28.78 -2.32
CA LEU A 328 9.37 -27.45 -1.73
C LEU A 328 9.83 -27.44 -0.26
N ALA A 329 9.36 -28.39 0.55
CA ALA A 329 9.72 -28.51 1.97
C ALA A 329 11.22 -28.81 2.20
N GLY A 330 11.93 -29.31 1.17
CA GLY A 330 13.38 -29.54 1.23
C GLY A 330 14.22 -28.27 1.05
N VAL A 331 13.62 -27.16 0.59
CA VAL A 331 14.35 -25.93 0.26
C VAL A 331 13.77 -24.72 0.99
N TRP A 332 12.46 -24.51 0.91
CA TRP A 332 11.77 -23.40 1.57
C TRP A 332 11.86 -23.54 3.09
N GLN A 333 12.09 -22.42 3.77
CA GLN A 333 12.19 -22.35 5.23
C GLN A 333 10.94 -21.67 5.80
N PRO A 334 10.39 -22.11 6.94
CA PRO A 334 9.38 -21.32 7.63
C PRO A 334 9.98 -19.97 8.07
N SER A 335 9.19 -18.90 8.08
CA SER A 335 9.66 -17.58 8.54
C SER A 335 10.41 -17.69 9.89
N ALA A 336 11.43 -16.85 10.08
CA ALA A 336 12.18 -16.80 11.34
C ALA A 336 11.29 -16.53 12.57
N ALA A 337 10.09 -15.97 12.38
CA ALA A 337 9.05 -15.80 13.39
C ALA A 337 8.46 -17.13 13.92
N ALA A 338 8.68 -18.25 13.24
CA ALA A 338 8.24 -19.58 13.64
C ALA A 338 9.24 -20.33 14.56
N LYS A 339 10.37 -19.70 14.94
CA LYS A 339 11.24 -20.27 16.00
C LYS A 339 10.62 -20.01 17.38
N CYS A 340 9.59 -20.78 17.73
CA CYS A 340 9.28 -21.02 19.15
C CYS A 340 10.47 -21.81 19.73
N GLU A 341 11.54 -21.13 20.17
CA GLU A 341 12.62 -21.80 20.91
C GLU A 341 12.01 -22.52 22.13
N PRO A 342 12.41 -23.76 22.42
CA PRO A 342 11.96 -24.42 23.63
C PRO A 342 12.43 -23.60 24.82
N LEU A 343 11.46 -23.00 25.54
CA LEU A 343 11.73 -22.29 26.78
C LEU A 343 12.58 -23.18 27.69
N SER A 344 13.73 -22.65 28.12
CA SER A 344 14.47 -23.22 29.24
C SER A 344 13.50 -23.46 30.40
N PRO A 345 13.58 -24.60 31.11
CA PRO A 345 12.58 -24.96 32.11
C PRO A 345 12.63 -23.97 33.28
N GLY A 346 11.73 -22.98 33.31
CA GLY A 346 11.69 -22.02 34.40
C GLY A 346 10.75 -20.81 34.29
N TRP A 347 10.30 -20.38 33.11
CA TRP A 347 9.46 -19.17 33.01
C TRP A 347 8.22 -19.38 32.15
N ARG A 348 7.04 -19.11 32.73
CA ARG A 348 5.74 -19.12 32.04
C ARG A 348 5.35 -17.69 31.67
N TYR A 349 5.66 -17.26 30.45
CA TYR A 349 4.87 -16.28 29.71
C TYR A 349 4.98 -16.63 28.22
N GLY A 350 3.88 -17.10 27.64
CA GLY A 350 3.80 -17.46 26.23
C GLY A 350 3.53 -16.23 25.37
N HIS A 351 4.27 -16.11 24.27
CA HIS A 351 3.95 -15.18 23.17
C HIS A 351 2.61 -15.59 22.52
N PRO A 352 1.73 -14.65 22.16
CA PRO A 352 0.48 -14.95 21.46
C PRO A 352 0.80 -15.27 20.00
N GLY A 353 1.09 -16.54 19.71
CA GLY A 353 1.40 -16.99 18.34
C GLY A 353 1.73 -18.48 18.20
N CYS A 354 2.21 -19.16 19.25
CA CYS A 354 2.48 -20.61 19.17
C CYS A 354 1.19 -21.41 19.43
N ALA A 355 0.52 -21.91 18.38
CA ALA A 355 -0.53 -22.92 18.53
C ALA A 355 0.09 -24.25 18.99
N ALA A 356 -0.43 -24.82 20.08
CA ALA A 356 0.02 -26.12 20.59
C ALA A 356 -0.41 -27.24 19.62
N GLN A 357 0.53 -27.84 18.89
CA GLN A 357 0.28 -29.09 18.19
C GLN A 357 0.08 -30.22 19.22
N SER A 358 -1.14 -30.74 19.27
CA SER A 358 -1.55 -31.88 20.09
C SER A 358 -0.91 -33.16 19.56
N PHE A 359 0.09 -33.69 20.25
CA PHE A 359 0.55 -35.06 20.04
C PHE A 359 -0.42 -36.04 20.71
N ILE A 360 -1.33 -36.64 19.93
CA ILE A 360 -2.02 -37.86 20.31
C ILE A 360 -1.01 -39.01 20.18
N SER A 361 -0.41 -39.44 21.28
CA SER A 361 0.29 -40.71 21.35
C SER A 361 -0.62 -41.76 21.97
N SER A 362 -1.26 -42.53 21.12
CA SER A 362 -1.83 -43.83 21.44
C SER A 362 -0.72 -44.84 21.65
N SER A 363 -0.62 -45.43 22.84
CA SER A 363 0.13 -46.67 23.07
C SER A 363 -0.52 -47.51 24.16
N PHE A 364 -1.25 -48.53 23.71
CA PHE A 364 -1.57 -49.72 24.48
C PHE A 364 -0.28 -50.49 24.82
N PHE A 365 -0.07 -50.88 26.09
CA PHE A 365 0.15 -52.28 26.51
C PHE A 365 0.24 -52.41 28.04
N THR A 366 0.05 -53.64 28.49
CA THR A 366 -0.56 -54.11 29.74
C THR A 366 0.37 -54.49 30.90
N LEU A 367 -0.25 -54.58 32.10
CA LEU A 367 -0.05 -55.55 33.20
C LEU A 367 1.20 -55.46 34.12
N SER A 368 0.99 -55.17 35.41
CA SER A 368 0.85 -56.20 36.48
C SER A 368 0.58 -55.58 37.87
N ARG A 369 -0.26 -56.24 38.68
CA ARG A 369 -0.41 -56.00 40.14
C ARG A 369 0.82 -56.55 40.87
N PRO A 370 1.13 -56.04 42.08
CA PRO A 370 0.86 -56.88 43.26
C PRO A 370 0.42 -56.14 44.54
N ALA A 371 -0.09 -56.98 45.45
CA ALA A 371 -0.63 -56.77 46.80
C ALA A 371 -1.93 -55.94 46.88
#